data_AF-A0A091VI38-F1
#
_entry.id   AF-A0A091VI38-F1
#
_cell.length_a   1.000
_cell.length_b   1.000
_cell.length_c   1.000
_cell.angle_alpha   90.00
_cell.angle_beta   90.00
_cell.angle_gamma   90.00
#
_symmetry.space_group_name_H-M   'P 1'
#
loop_
_entity.id
_entity.type
_entity.pdbx_description
1 polymer ?
#
loop_
_entity_poly.entity_id
_entity_poly.type
_entity_poly.pdbx_seq_one_letter_code
_entity_poly.pdbx_strand_id
1 'polypeptide(L)'
;GHLWLFRDAGTNDGLLVNQQELFIAAPNVTKADITLPVFTLKERCLQVVRSLVKPVDYRKLDIVRSLYEELEDHPDIRKDLQRLSLERSETLRNGIL
;
A
#
# COMPACT_ATOMS: atom_id res chain seq x y z
N GLY A 1 2.49 16.07 16.28
CA GLY A 1 2.50 14.61 16.47
C GLY A 1 3.39 13.99 15.41
N HIS A 2 3.98 12.82 15.69
CA HIS A 2 4.75 12.07 14.70
C HIS A 2 3.80 11.26 13.81
N LEU A 3 4.11 11.19 12.51
CA LEU A 3 3.37 10.40 11.53
C LEU A 3 3.90 8.98 11.47
N TRP A 4 2.97 8.02 11.40
CA TRP A 4 3.25 6.59 11.30
C TRP A 4 2.44 5.98 10.17
N LEU A 5 3.03 5.00 9.50
CA LEU A 5 2.38 4.11 8.54
C LEU A 5 2.84 2.69 8.82
N PHE A 6 2.03 1.71 8.43
CA PHE A 6 2.27 0.29 8.76
C PHE A 6 2.30 -0.54 7.49
N ARG A 7 3.22 -1.52 7.44
CA ARG A 7 3.47 -2.37 6.26
C ARG A 7 3.67 -3.81 6.68
N ASP A 8 3.39 -4.73 5.77
CA ASP A 8 3.88 -6.10 5.90
C ASP A 8 5.42 -6.10 5.85
N ALA A 9 6.05 -6.82 6.79
CA ALA A 9 7.50 -6.81 6.95
C ALA A 9 8.24 -7.54 5.81
N GLY A 10 7.59 -8.50 5.15
CA GLY A 10 8.18 -9.30 4.08
C GLY A 10 7.89 -8.76 2.68
N THR A 11 6.69 -8.25 2.46
CA THR A 11 6.23 -7.82 1.12
C THR A 11 6.13 -6.31 0.95
N ASN A 12 6.24 -5.56 2.05
CA ASN A 12 5.98 -4.12 2.09
C ASN A 12 4.55 -3.75 1.64
N ASP A 13 3.59 -4.68 1.69
CA ASP A 13 2.17 -4.39 1.43
C ASP A 13 1.62 -3.38 2.44
N GLY A 14 0.76 -2.47 1.98
CA GLY A 14 0.13 -1.44 2.82
C GLY A 14 -0.85 -2.04 3.84
N LEU A 15 -0.72 -1.63 5.11
CA LEU A 15 -1.68 -1.93 6.16
C LEU A 15 -2.42 -0.65 6.56
N LEU A 16 -3.62 -0.82 7.14
CA LEU A 16 -4.36 0.29 7.72
C LEU A 16 -4.12 0.37 9.21
N VAL A 17 -4.17 1.58 9.74
CA VAL A 17 -4.18 1.89 11.17
C VAL A 17 -5.41 2.72 11.48
N ASN A 18 -6.24 2.23 12.39
CA ASN A 18 -7.54 2.85 12.72
C ASN A 18 -8.39 3.11 11.46
N GLN A 19 -8.38 2.18 10.50
CA GLN A 19 -9.05 2.29 9.19
C GLN A 19 -8.54 3.41 8.26
N GLN A 20 -7.31 3.91 8.49
CA GLN A 20 -6.65 4.94 7.68
C GLN A 20 -5.22 4.53 7.31
N GLU A 21 -4.63 5.18 6.30
CA GLU A 21 -3.24 4.88 5.86
C GLU A 21 -2.18 5.50 6.78
N LEU A 22 -2.51 6.62 7.44
CA LEU A 22 -1.60 7.36 8.30
C LEU A 22 -2.15 7.46 9.72
N PHE A 23 -1.27 7.34 10.70
CA PHE A 23 -1.57 7.55 12.11
C PHE A 23 -0.73 8.70 12.67
N ILE A 24 -1.37 9.58 13.43
CA ILE A 24 -0.69 10.67 14.13
C ILE A 24 -0.59 10.30 15.61
N ALA A 25 0.62 10.04 16.07
CA ALA A 25 0.87 9.83 17.49
C ALA A 25 0.66 11.15 18.26
N ALA A 26 -0.18 11.10 19.28
CA ALA A 26 -0.49 12.21 20.17
C ALA A 26 -0.70 11.71 21.61
N PRO A 27 -0.50 12.55 22.65
CA PRO A 27 -0.52 12.12 24.05
C PRO A 27 -1.85 11.48 24.51
N ASN A 28 -2.95 11.84 23.87
CA ASN A 28 -4.29 11.33 24.14
C ASN A 28 -4.65 10.06 23.34
N VAL A 29 -3.75 9.57 22.47
CA VAL A 29 -3.99 8.40 21.64
C VAL A 29 -3.24 7.21 22.23
N THR A 30 -3.98 6.27 22.79
CA THR A 30 -3.42 5.11 23.50
C THR A 30 -3.29 3.86 22.65
N LYS A 31 -3.89 3.84 21.44
CA LYS A 31 -3.98 2.66 20.60
C LYS A 31 -3.84 2.99 19.11
N ALA A 32 -3.16 2.10 18.40
CA ALA A 32 -3.08 2.05 16.95
C ALA A 32 -3.54 0.65 16.50
N ASP A 33 -4.78 0.55 16.04
CA ASP A 33 -5.37 -0.71 15.57
C ASP A 33 -4.96 -0.98 14.14
N ILE A 34 -4.00 -1.89 13.96
CA ILE A 34 -3.46 -2.26 12.65
C ILE A 34 -4.31 -3.38 12.05
N THR A 35 -4.81 -3.17 10.84
CA THR A 35 -5.69 -4.12 10.14
C THR A 35 -5.25 -4.33 8.69
N LEU A 36 -5.52 -5.53 8.16
CA LEU A 36 -5.45 -5.76 6.73
C LEU A 36 -6.54 -4.93 6.02
N PRO A 37 -6.21 -4.17 4.96
CA PRO A 37 -7.22 -3.53 4.14
C PRO A 37 -8.03 -4.58 3.37
N VAL A 38 -9.21 -4.18 2.92
CA VAL A 38 -9.93 -4.93 1.88
C VAL A 38 -9.23 -4.65 0.54
N PHE A 39 -8.25 -5.47 0.22
CA PHE A 39 -7.58 -5.42 -1.08
C PHE A 39 -8.58 -5.69 -2.21
N THR A 40 -8.37 -5.04 -3.35
CA THR A 40 -9.05 -5.47 -4.58
C THR A 40 -8.67 -6.91 -4.89
N LEU A 41 -9.55 -7.65 -5.58
CA LEU A 41 -9.24 -9.02 -5.99
C LEU A 41 -7.95 -9.08 -6.81
N LYS A 42 -7.76 -8.09 -7.69
CA LYS A 42 -6.55 -7.93 -8.50
C LYS A 42 -5.29 -7.83 -7.64
N GLU A 43 -5.26 -6.89 -6.69
CA GLU A 43 -4.08 -6.70 -5.82
C GLU A 43 -3.81 -7.95 -4.98
N ARG A 44 -4.86 -8.57 -4.44
CA ARG A 44 -4.71 -9.79 -3.65
C ARG A 44 -4.12 -10.94 -4.48
N CYS A 45 -4.54 -11.08 -5.73
CA CYS A 45 -3.96 -12.06 -6.65
C CYS A 45 -2.48 -11.76 -6.93
N LEU A 46 -2.11 -10.50 -7.17
CA LEU A 46 -0.70 -10.11 -7.36
C LEU A 46 0.17 -10.46 -6.15
N GLN A 47 -0.31 -10.17 -4.93
CA GLN A 47 0.38 -10.54 -3.68
C GLN A 47 0.64 -12.06 -3.59
N VAL A 48 -0.36 -12.87 -3.93
CA VAL A 48 -0.24 -14.34 -3.90
C VAL A 48 0.72 -14.82 -4.98
N VAL A 49 0.68 -14.28 -6.19
CA VAL A 49 1.60 -14.67 -7.26
C VAL A 49 3.05 -14.30 -6.91
N ARG A 50 3.29 -13.10 -6.35
CA ARG A 50 4.61 -12.65 -5.90
C ARG A 50 5.21 -13.54 -4.81
N SER A 51 4.38 -14.17 -3.96
CA SER A 51 4.87 -15.08 -2.91
C SER A 51 5.20 -16.49 -3.42
N LEU A 52 4.61 -16.90 -4.55
CA LEU A 52 4.76 -18.24 -5.12
C LEU A 52 5.78 -18.29 -6.27
N VAL A 53 6.00 -17.18 -6.97
CA VAL A 53 6.82 -17.11 -8.18
C VAL A 53 8.01 -16.18 -7.93
N LYS A 54 9.20 -16.59 -8.36
CA LYS A 54 10.38 -15.72 -8.27
C LYS A 54 10.26 -14.56 -9.28
N PRO A 55 10.75 -13.35 -8.97
CA PRO A 55 10.65 -12.21 -9.90
C PRO A 55 11.24 -12.49 -11.29
N VAL A 56 12.33 -13.26 -11.38
CA VAL A 56 12.97 -13.66 -12.64
C VAL A 56 12.06 -14.51 -13.54
N ASP A 57 11.02 -15.12 -12.96
CA ASP A 57 10.10 -16.04 -13.64
C ASP A 57 8.75 -15.40 -13.95
N TYR A 58 8.46 -14.15 -13.54
CA TYR A 58 7.16 -13.51 -13.80
C TYR A 58 6.81 -13.47 -15.29
N ARG A 59 7.80 -13.17 -16.15
CA ARG A 59 7.63 -13.11 -17.61
C ARG A 59 7.46 -14.47 -18.29
N LYS A 60 7.52 -15.57 -17.53
CA LYS A 60 7.28 -16.94 -18.01
C LYS A 60 5.84 -17.41 -17.74
N LEU A 61 5.07 -16.67 -16.94
CA LEU A 61 3.67 -17.00 -16.64
C LEU A 61 2.81 -16.80 -17.89
N ASP A 62 1.84 -17.68 -18.16
CA ASP A 62 0.94 -17.54 -19.30
C ASP A 62 -0.23 -16.58 -18.97
N ILE A 63 0.07 -15.29 -18.92
CA ILE A 63 -0.88 -14.22 -18.60
C ILE A 63 -0.74 -13.03 -19.54
N VAL A 64 -1.72 -12.12 -19.53
CA VAL A 64 -1.68 -10.92 -20.40
C VAL A 64 -0.50 -10.02 -20.06
N ARG A 65 0.07 -9.37 -21.10
CA ARG A 65 1.33 -8.62 -20.98
C ARG A 65 1.32 -7.54 -19.91
N SER A 66 0.18 -6.84 -19.74
CA SER A 66 0.04 -5.78 -18.74
C SER A 66 0.21 -6.29 -17.30
N LEU A 67 -0.19 -7.54 -17.02
CA LEU A 67 -0.07 -8.11 -15.67
C LEU A 67 1.38 -8.39 -15.28
N TYR A 68 2.29 -8.56 -16.24
CA TYR A 68 3.71 -8.68 -15.89
C TYR A 68 4.27 -7.39 -15.28
N GLU A 69 3.91 -6.24 -15.86
CA GLU A 69 4.34 -4.93 -15.37
C GLU A 69 3.78 -4.67 -13.98
N GLU A 70 2.53 -5.10 -13.74
CA GLU A 70 1.92 -5.02 -12.42
C GLU A 70 2.57 -5.97 -11.40
N LEU A 71 2.93 -7.20 -11.77
CA LEU A 71 3.66 -8.11 -10.88
C LEU A 71 5.03 -7.56 -10.50
N GLU A 72 5.74 -6.97 -11.47
CA GLU A 72 7.05 -6.34 -11.27
C GLU A 72 6.97 -5.07 -10.41
N ASP A 73 5.84 -4.36 -10.45
CA ASP A 73 5.62 -3.16 -9.64
C ASP A 73 5.26 -3.51 -8.18
N HIS A 74 6.28 -3.81 -7.37
CA HIS A 74 6.11 -4.16 -5.97
C HIS A 74 5.70 -2.95 -5.11
N PRO A 75 5.00 -3.19 -3.98
CA PRO A 75 4.69 -2.13 -3.01
C PRO A 75 5.97 -1.37 -2.58
N ASP A 76 5.98 -0.04 -2.73
CA ASP A 76 7.09 0.84 -2.31
C ASP A 76 6.54 1.99 -1.46
N ILE A 77 7.11 2.15 -0.26
CA ILE A 77 6.73 3.20 0.69
C ILE A 77 6.86 4.61 0.11
N ARG A 78 7.84 4.85 -0.75
CA ARG A 78 8.08 6.16 -1.38
C ARG A 78 6.98 6.51 -2.37
N LYS A 79 6.49 5.52 -3.13
CA LYS A 79 5.36 5.72 -4.05
C LYS A 79 4.10 6.11 -3.29
N ASP A 80 3.83 5.42 -2.18
CA ASP A 80 2.68 5.73 -1.34
C ASP A 80 2.80 7.09 -0.66
N LEU A 81 3.96 7.46 -0.14
CA LEU A 81 4.19 8.79 0.42
C LEU A 81 4.01 9.91 -0.62
N GLN A 82 4.45 9.69 -1.86
CA GLN A 82 4.24 10.63 -2.96
C GLN A 82 2.74 10.77 -3.29
N ARG A 83 2.02 9.65 -3.42
CA ARG A 83 0.57 9.64 -3.66
C ARG A 83 -0.18 10.37 -2.54
N LEU A 84 0.07 10.02 -1.28
CA LEU A 84 -0.57 10.66 -0.11
C LEU A 84 -0.29 12.16 -0.04
N SER A 85 0.93 12.59 -0.38
CA SER A 85 1.28 14.01 -0.43
C SER A 85 0.49 14.74 -1.52
N LEU A 86 0.27 14.12 -2.68
CA LEU A 86 -0.49 14.69 -3.78
C LEU A 86 -1.98 14.78 -3.42
N GLU A 87 -2.59 13.70 -2.96
CA GLU A 87 -4.00 13.64 -2.52
C GLU A 87 -4.31 14.71 -1.46
N ARG A 88 -3.40 14.87 -0.48
CA ARG A 88 -3.52 15.92 0.54
C ARG A 88 -3.48 17.32 -0.07
N SER A 89 -2.58 17.56 -1.02
CA SER A 89 -2.44 18.85 -1.68
C SER A 89 -3.68 19.21 -2.51
N GLU A 90 -4.27 18.23 -3.19
CA GLU A 90 -5.51 18.38 -3.94
C GLU A 90 -6.71 18.65 -3.03
N THR A 91 -6.82 17.93 -1.91
CA THR A 91 -7.88 18.15 -0.92
C THR A 91 -7.84 19.58 -0.37
N LEU A 92 -6.65 20.10 -0.06
CA LEU A 92 -6.45 21.48 0.38
C LEU A 92 -6.82 22.50 -0.71
N ARG A 93 -6.46 22.23 -1.96
CA ARG A 93 -6.78 23.09 -3.10
C ARG A 93 -8.29 23.15 -3.37
N ASN A 94 -9.00 22.04 -3.15
CA ASN A 94 -10.43 21.91 -3.41
C ASN A 94 -11.30 22.46 -2.25
N GLY A 95 -10.69 22.93 -1.16
CA GLY A 95 -11.41 23.53 -0.03
C GLY A 95 -12.30 22.54 0.74
N ILE A 96 -11.96 21.25 0.72
CA ILE A 96 -12.74 20.18 1.37
C ILE A 96 -12.33 20.00 2.85
N LEU A 97 -11.47 20.88 3.40
CA LEU A 97 -11.03 20.89 4.80
C LEU A 97 -11.22 22.26 5.44
#